data_AF-A0A7S1EIS3-F1
#
_entry.id   AF-A0A7S1EIS3-F1
#
_cell.length_a   1.000
_cell.length_b   1.000
_cell.length_c   1.000
_cell.angle_alpha   90.00
_cell.angle_beta   90.00
_cell.angle_gamma   90.00
#
_symmetry.space_group_name_H-M   'P 1'
#
loop_
_entity.id
_entity.type
_entity.pdbx_description
1 polymer ?
#
loop_
_entity_poly.entity_id
_entity_poly.type
_entity_poly.pdbx_seq_one_letter_code
_entity_poly.pdbx_strand_id
1 'polypeptide(L)'
;MVLADDVTGNGFMDLLVSTMNGNVIALGTDVQYHPMKAWTSREQGNNNVELRDGRQGIFVTEGYRHHGDKVGATMMLEFEIVDKRPVKGFGAGSGTYSVKVSIGGNAVLLQKTYTRPGKYLEELPCPARRQYSTIYVQMVNELGQHFEDRVAMSFNMRFYRAMKWVLVLPFVAMAGVIVFIKDMQHMLPV
;
A
#
# COMPACT_ATOMS: atom_id res chain seq x y z
N MET A 1 -20.98 -8.98 17.97
CA MET A 1 -20.47 -7.79 17.23
C MET A 1 -20.05 -8.27 15.85
N VAL A 2 -20.17 -7.44 14.80
CA VAL A 2 -19.81 -7.83 13.42
C VAL A 2 -18.71 -6.91 12.91
N LEU A 3 -17.66 -7.49 12.37
CA LEU A 3 -16.61 -6.82 11.61
C LEU A 3 -16.63 -7.35 10.18
N ALA A 4 -16.14 -6.57 9.23
CA ALA A 4 -16.10 -6.94 7.81
C ALA A 4 -14.71 -6.65 7.24
N ASP A 5 -14.03 -7.67 6.70
CA ASP A 5 -12.72 -7.52 6.05
C ASP A 5 -12.45 -8.77 5.18
N ASP A 6 -11.42 -8.74 4.33
CA ASP A 6 -10.93 -9.97 3.67
C ASP A 6 -9.94 -10.68 4.62
N VAL A 7 -10.48 -11.55 5.49
CA VAL A 7 -9.69 -12.23 6.51
C VAL A 7 -8.94 -13.43 5.91
N THR A 8 -9.53 -14.07 4.90
CA THR A 8 -8.95 -15.24 4.24
C THR A 8 -7.95 -14.89 3.13
N GLY A 9 -7.93 -13.64 2.67
CA GLY A 9 -7.07 -13.15 1.58
C GLY A 9 -7.51 -13.65 0.20
N ASN A 10 -8.77 -14.07 0.06
CA ASN A 10 -9.31 -14.63 -1.19
C ASN A 10 -9.90 -13.56 -2.13
N GLY A 11 -9.85 -12.28 -1.73
CA GLY A 11 -10.40 -11.15 -2.49
C GLY A 11 -11.90 -10.94 -2.30
N PHE A 12 -12.54 -11.66 -1.37
CA PHE A 12 -13.94 -11.51 -1.02
C PHE A 12 -14.09 -10.99 0.41
N MET A 13 -15.24 -10.40 0.72
CA MET A 13 -15.56 -9.92 2.05
C MET A 13 -15.91 -11.08 2.97
N ASP A 14 -15.28 -11.13 4.15
CA ASP A 14 -15.64 -12.01 5.25
C ASP A 14 -16.30 -11.20 6.37
N LEU A 15 -17.33 -11.76 7.00
CA LEU A 15 -17.97 -11.20 8.18
C LEU A 15 -17.51 -11.94 9.42
N LEU A 16 -16.81 -11.25 10.32
CA LEU A 16 -16.35 -11.80 11.59
C LEU A 16 -17.38 -11.47 12.68
N VAL A 17 -18.07 -12.49 13.17
CA VAL A 17 -19.16 -12.38 14.13
C VAL A 17 -18.74 -12.95 15.47
N SER A 18 -18.81 -12.13 16.52
CA SER A 18 -18.69 -12.59 17.91
C SER A 18 -20.06 -12.85 18.53
N THR A 19 -20.23 -14.06 19.06
CA THR A 19 -21.45 -14.52 19.75
C THR A 19 -21.36 -14.27 21.26
N MET A 20 -22.52 -14.29 21.95
CA MET A 20 -22.56 -14.15 23.41
C MET A 20 -21.84 -15.28 24.16
N ASN A 21 -21.71 -16.46 23.53
CA ASN A 21 -21.04 -17.61 24.12
C ASN A 21 -19.51 -17.58 23.94
N GLY A 22 -18.94 -16.48 23.44
CA GLY A 22 -17.50 -16.32 23.24
C GLY A 22 -16.96 -16.94 21.93
N ASN A 23 -17.81 -17.57 21.12
CA ASN A 23 -17.39 -18.08 19.81
C ASN A 23 -17.23 -16.92 18.82
N VAL A 24 -16.16 -17.00 18.01
CA VAL A 24 -15.88 -16.12 16.87
C VAL A 24 -16.07 -16.92 15.60
N ILE A 25 -16.97 -16.47 14.73
CA ILE A 25 -17.33 -17.16 13.48
C ILE A 25 -16.96 -16.22 12.33
N ALA A 26 -16.19 -16.74 11.36
CA ALA A 26 -15.95 -16.05 10.09
C ALA A 26 -16.93 -16.60 9.04
N LEU A 27 -17.78 -15.73 8.51
CA LEU A 27 -18.75 -16.05 7.46
C LEU A 27 -18.24 -15.47 6.14
N GLY A 28 -17.84 -16.34 5.21
CA GLY A 28 -17.45 -15.91 3.86
C GLY A 28 -18.66 -15.44 3.06
N THR A 29 -18.44 -14.45 2.18
CA THR A 29 -19.47 -13.93 1.27
C THR A 29 -18.96 -13.93 -0.16
N ASP A 30 -19.87 -13.87 -1.14
CA ASP A 30 -19.52 -13.74 -2.57
C ASP A 30 -19.30 -12.27 -2.99
N VAL A 31 -19.23 -11.34 -2.03
CA VAL A 31 -19.05 -9.91 -2.31
C VAL A 31 -17.57 -9.61 -2.46
N GLN A 32 -17.15 -9.04 -3.59
CA GLN A 32 -15.76 -8.63 -3.80
C GLN A 32 -15.30 -7.63 -2.73
N TYR A 33 -14.09 -7.86 -2.20
CA TYR A 33 -13.46 -7.00 -1.23
C TYR A 33 -13.28 -5.58 -1.77
N HIS A 34 -13.63 -4.59 -0.96
CA HIS A 34 -13.31 -3.19 -1.25
C HIS A 34 -12.94 -2.46 0.05
N PRO A 35 -11.88 -1.63 0.09
CA PRO A 35 -11.43 -0.99 1.34
C PRO A 35 -12.48 -0.09 1.98
N MET A 36 -13.31 0.56 1.17
CA MET A 36 -14.44 1.37 1.67
C MET A 36 -15.61 0.55 2.24
N LYS A 37 -15.66 -0.77 1.98
CA LYS A 37 -16.63 -1.69 2.57
C LYS A 37 -16.09 -2.39 3.82
N ALA A 38 -14.78 -2.32 4.05
CA ALA A 38 -14.16 -2.88 5.24
C ALA A 38 -14.58 -2.11 6.50
N TRP A 39 -14.91 -2.88 7.53
CA TRP A 39 -15.35 -2.41 8.84
C TRP A 39 -14.57 -3.19 9.91
N THR A 40 -13.35 -2.75 10.21
CA THR A 40 -12.39 -3.50 11.05
C THR A 40 -12.52 -3.21 12.55
N SER A 41 -13.32 -2.24 12.95
CA SER A 41 -13.57 -1.89 14.35
C SER A 41 -15.03 -1.51 14.58
N ARG A 42 -15.57 -1.73 15.79
CA ARG A 42 -16.98 -1.42 16.12
C ARG A 42 -17.33 0.02 15.77
N GLU A 43 -16.51 0.93 16.31
CA GLU A 43 -16.52 2.33 15.98
C GLU A 43 -15.40 2.56 14.97
N GLN A 44 -15.67 3.26 13.89
CA GLN A 44 -14.78 3.53 12.77
C GLN A 44 -13.73 4.60 13.14
N GLY A 45 -12.90 4.29 14.13
CA GLY A 45 -11.89 5.20 14.67
C GLY A 45 -12.51 6.52 15.13
N ASN A 46 -11.99 7.62 14.61
CA ASN A 46 -12.38 8.97 15.02
C ASN A 46 -13.79 9.38 14.55
N ASN A 47 -14.39 8.68 13.59
CA ASN A 47 -15.70 9.06 13.01
C ASN A 47 -16.89 8.32 13.63
N ASN A 48 -16.66 7.46 14.62
CA ASN A 48 -17.68 6.64 15.29
C ASN A 48 -18.42 5.69 14.32
N VAL A 49 -19.39 6.15 13.53
CA VAL A 49 -20.12 5.34 12.54
C VAL A 49 -20.36 6.18 11.29
N GLU A 50 -19.70 5.85 10.17
CA GLU A 50 -19.89 6.56 8.90
C GLU A 50 -19.93 5.62 7.70
N LEU A 51 -20.97 5.75 6.87
CA LEU A 51 -21.03 5.01 5.61
C LEU A 51 -20.02 5.57 4.60
N ARG A 52 -18.91 4.84 4.38
CA ARG A 52 -17.87 5.21 3.43
C ARG A 52 -18.22 4.83 1.99
N ASP A 53 -18.72 3.60 1.81
CA ASP A 53 -18.88 3.00 0.49
C ASP A 53 -19.78 3.84 -0.42
N GLY A 54 -19.29 4.10 -1.63
CA GLY A 54 -20.00 4.87 -2.65
C GLY A 54 -20.32 6.32 -2.30
N ARG A 55 -19.88 6.86 -1.15
CA ARG A 55 -20.23 8.22 -0.72
C ARG A 55 -19.02 9.11 -0.46
N GLN A 56 -18.16 8.76 0.49
CA GLN A 56 -16.96 9.53 0.78
C GLN A 56 -15.88 8.64 1.39
N GLY A 57 -14.64 8.82 0.96
CA GLY A 57 -13.52 8.11 1.55
C GLY A 57 -12.24 8.28 0.75
N ILE A 58 -11.19 7.65 1.26
CA ILE A 58 -9.91 7.48 0.59
C ILE A 58 -9.58 5.99 0.59
N PHE A 59 -9.00 5.51 -0.51
CA PHE A 59 -8.46 4.16 -0.60
C PHE A 59 -7.29 4.09 -1.58
N VAL A 60 -6.40 3.13 -1.36
CA VAL A 60 -5.29 2.80 -2.28
C VAL A 60 -5.82 1.91 -3.39
N THR A 61 -5.49 2.25 -4.64
CA THR A 61 -5.99 1.51 -5.82
C THR A 61 -5.43 0.08 -5.86
N GLU A 62 -6.22 -0.87 -6.38
CA GLU A 62 -5.91 -2.31 -6.35
C GLU A 62 -4.49 -2.66 -6.87
N GLY A 63 -4.05 -2.01 -7.96
CA GLY A 63 -2.71 -2.23 -8.53
C GLY A 63 -1.55 -1.94 -7.57
N TYR A 64 -1.78 -1.08 -6.58
CA TYR A 64 -0.79 -0.73 -5.55
C TYR A 64 -1.05 -1.41 -4.21
N ARG A 65 -2.13 -2.17 -4.08
CA ARG A 65 -2.50 -2.92 -2.87
C ARG A 65 -1.90 -4.33 -2.82
N HIS A 66 -1.64 -4.94 -3.97
CA HIS A 66 -1.08 -6.28 -4.01
C HIS A 66 0.29 -6.36 -3.30
N HIS A 67 0.52 -7.50 -2.63
CA HIS A 67 1.77 -7.75 -1.95
C HIS A 67 2.95 -7.70 -2.93
N GLY A 68 3.82 -6.71 -2.75
CA GLY A 68 5.01 -6.51 -3.57
C GLY A 68 6.17 -5.99 -2.73
N ASP A 69 7.38 -6.37 -3.13
CA ASP A 69 8.61 -5.79 -2.59
C ASP A 69 8.91 -4.51 -3.36
N LYS A 70 8.87 -3.37 -2.66
CA LYS A 70 9.26 -2.08 -3.22
C LYS A 70 10.74 -1.88 -2.96
N VAL A 71 11.49 -1.67 -4.04
CA VAL A 71 12.95 -1.51 -4.04
C VAL A 71 13.28 -0.16 -4.65
N GLY A 72 14.16 0.58 -4.00
CA GLY A 72 14.60 1.89 -4.48
C GLY A 72 14.60 2.95 -3.37
N ALA A 73 14.94 4.17 -3.76
CA ALA A 73 14.87 5.35 -2.88
C ALA A 73 13.46 5.93 -2.82
N THR A 74 12.67 5.77 -3.87
CA THR A 74 11.29 6.26 -3.98
C THR A 74 10.36 5.17 -4.51
N MET A 75 9.08 5.30 -4.20
CA MET A 75 8.00 4.48 -4.74
C MET A 75 6.86 5.37 -5.18
N MET A 76 6.16 4.94 -6.22
CA MET A 76 4.88 5.53 -6.60
C MET A 76 3.76 4.88 -5.78
N LEU A 77 2.85 5.70 -5.25
CA LEU A 77 1.62 5.26 -4.61
C LEU A 77 0.44 5.95 -5.27
N GLU A 78 -0.49 5.15 -5.79
CA GLU A 78 -1.77 5.64 -6.29
C GLU A 78 -2.86 5.47 -5.23
N PHE A 79 -3.60 6.54 -4.97
CA PHE A 79 -4.77 6.51 -4.13
C PHE A 79 -5.90 7.34 -4.76
N GLU A 80 -7.14 6.98 -4.43
CA GLU A 80 -8.33 7.64 -4.93
C GLU A 80 -9.08 8.30 -3.78
N ILE A 81 -9.37 9.59 -3.96
CA ILE A 81 -10.28 10.36 -3.11
C ILE A 81 -11.67 10.27 -3.72
N VAL A 82 -12.60 9.63 -3.03
CA VAL A 82 -14.00 9.57 -3.42
C VAL A 82 -14.78 10.58 -2.61
N ASP A 83 -15.53 11.42 -3.30
CA ASP A 83 -16.53 12.28 -2.70
C ASP A 83 -17.71 12.45 -3.67
N LYS A 84 -18.82 11.79 -3.36
CA LYS A 84 -20.08 11.82 -4.13
C LYS A 84 -21.20 12.49 -3.35
N ARG A 85 -20.87 13.30 -2.32
CA ARG A 85 -21.89 14.00 -1.54
C ARG A 85 -22.66 14.97 -2.45
N PRO A 86 -24.00 15.04 -2.36
CA PRO A 86 -24.77 16.05 -3.06
C PRO A 86 -24.53 17.40 -2.36
N VAL A 87 -23.55 18.16 -2.83
CA VAL A 87 -23.19 19.43 -2.20
C VAL A 87 -24.23 20.49 -2.61
N LYS A 88 -25.01 21.00 -1.64
CA LYS A 88 -25.81 22.22 -1.81
C LYS A 88 -24.86 23.43 -1.81
N GLY A 89 -24.65 24.06 -2.97
CA GLY A 89 -24.12 25.43 -3.08
C GLY A 89 -22.62 25.58 -3.42
N PHE A 90 -21.82 24.53 -3.28
CA PHE A 90 -20.47 24.45 -3.85
C PHE A 90 -20.48 23.25 -4.79
N GLY A 91 -19.99 23.39 -6.03
CA GLY A 91 -20.04 22.28 -6.99
C GLY A 91 -19.46 20.98 -6.44
N ALA A 92 -19.79 19.84 -7.06
CA ALA A 92 -19.37 18.47 -6.69
C ALA A 92 -17.84 18.20 -6.76
N GLY A 93 -17.01 19.16 -6.37
CA GLY A 93 -15.55 19.16 -6.45
C GLY A 93 -14.91 20.39 -5.78
N SER A 94 -15.50 20.86 -4.68
CA SER A 94 -15.05 22.04 -3.90
C SER A 94 -14.85 21.68 -2.41
N GLY A 95 -14.40 20.46 -2.14
CA GLY A 95 -13.99 20.03 -0.80
C GLY A 95 -12.49 20.24 -0.60
N THR A 96 -12.07 20.46 0.65
CA THR A 96 -10.64 20.52 0.98
C THR A 96 -10.28 19.23 1.70
N TYR A 97 -9.42 18.41 1.09
CA TYR A 97 -9.03 17.11 1.61
C TYR A 97 -7.56 17.14 2.03
N SER A 98 -7.31 17.14 3.32
CA SER A 98 -5.95 17.03 3.86
C SER A 98 -5.56 15.55 3.91
N VAL A 99 -4.64 15.14 3.03
CA VAL A 99 -4.16 13.76 2.95
C VAL A 99 -2.77 13.65 3.59
N LYS A 100 -2.62 12.62 4.42
CA LYS A 100 -1.38 12.27 5.11
C LYS A 100 -1.07 10.81 4.84
N VAL A 101 0.10 10.55 4.29
CA VAL A 101 0.63 9.19 4.09
C VAL A 101 1.75 8.96 5.09
N SER A 102 1.64 7.88 5.89
CA SER A 102 2.67 7.51 6.85
C SER A 102 3.02 6.02 6.81
N ILE A 103 4.26 5.69 7.19
CA ILE A 103 4.74 4.33 7.40
C ILE A 103 4.70 4.00 8.89
N GLY A 104 4.11 2.85 9.24
CA GLY A 104 4.06 2.37 10.63
C GLY A 104 3.33 3.30 11.59
N GLY A 105 2.42 4.14 11.08
CA GLY A 105 1.62 5.11 11.83
C GLY A 105 2.34 6.41 12.19
N ASN A 106 3.66 6.38 12.39
CA ASN A 106 4.41 7.52 12.95
C ASN A 106 5.26 8.28 11.93
N ALA A 107 5.85 7.60 10.94
CA ALA A 107 6.76 8.23 9.99
C ALA A 107 5.99 8.82 8.81
N VAL A 108 5.80 10.14 8.79
CA VAL A 108 5.07 10.83 7.71
C VAL A 108 5.94 10.90 6.46
N LEU A 109 5.44 10.35 5.35
CA LEU A 109 6.10 10.40 4.05
C LEU A 109 5.62 11.57 3.20
N LEU A 110 4.32 11.85 3.27
CA LEU A 110 3.66 12.89 2.49
C LEU A 110 2.54 13.50 3.32
N GLN A 111 2.43 14.82 3.23
CA GLN A 111 1.29 15.56 3.75
C GLN A 111 0.94 16.66 2.75
N LYS A 112 -0.23 16.55 2.13
CA LYS A 112 -0.65 17.45 1.05
C LYS A 112 -2.16 17.63 1.05
N THR A 113 -2.61 18.80 0.65
CA THR A 113 -4.02 19.14 0.57
C THR A 113 -4.50 19.09 -0.89
N TYR A 114 -5.63 18.45 -1.11
CA TYR A 114 -6.29 18.32 -2.41
C TYR A 114 -7.62 19.07 -2.40
N THR A 115 -7.99 19.65 -3.53
CA THR A 115 -9.21 20.44 -3.67
C THR A 115 -10.31 19.74 -4.48
N ARG A 116 -9.98 18.59 -5.09
CA ARG A 116 -10.88 17.84 -5.95
C ARG A 116 -10.82 16.35 -5.58
N PRO A 117 -11.95 15.62 -5.69
CA PRO A 117 -11.93 14.16 -5.67
C PRO A 117 -11.34 13.61 -6.98
N GLY A 118 -10.79 12.41 -6.92
CA GLY A 118 -10.16 11.74 -8.06
C GLY A 118 -8.97 10.88 -7.66
N LYS A 119 -8.31 10.32 -8.68
CA LYS A 119 -7.09 9.51 -8.53
C LYS A 119 -5.86 10.40 -8.51
N TYR A 120 -4.97 10.13 -7.56
CA TYR A 120 -3.71 10.82 -7.41
C TYR A 120 -2.57 9.81 -7.36
N LEU A 121 -1.54 10.10 -8.15
CA LEU A 121 -0.30 9.33 -8.18
C LEU A 121 0.80 10.20 -7.59
N GLU A 122 1.33 9.79 -6.44
CA GLU A 122 2.34 10.56 -5.72
C GLU A 122 3.60 9.71 -5.52
N GLU A 123 4.75 10.38 -5.59
CA GLU A 123 6.05 9.77 -5.32
C GLU A 123 6.40 9.91 -3.84
N LEU A 124 6.72 8.79 -3.20
CA LEU A 124 6.97 8.69 -1.78
C LEU A 124 8.38 8.16 -1.51
N PRO A 125 9.10 8.68 -0.51
CA PRO A 125 10.38 8.12 -0.12
C PRO A 125 10.21 6.70 0.45
N CYS A 126 11.01 5.76 -0.03
CA CYS A 126 11.09 4.42 0.52
C CYS A 126 12.06 4.38 1.71
N PRO A 127 11.73 3.62 2.76
CA PRO A 127 12.65 3.40 3.86
C PRO A 127 13.90 2.65 3.39
N ALA A 128 15.09 3.15 3.74
CA ALA A 128 16.37 2.56 3.35
C ALA A 128 16.63 1.17 3.98
N ARG A 129 15.91 0.83 5.05
CA ARG A 129 16.06 -0.44 5.77
C ARG A 129 15.10 -1.48 5.23
N ARG A 130 15.53 -2.74 5.27
CA ARG A 130 14.66 -3.89 5.02
C ARG A 130 13.59 -3.95 6.12
N GLN A 131 12.32 -3.84 5.75
CA GLN A 131 11.21 -3.97 6.70
C GLN A 131 9.90 -4.36 6.03
N TYR A 132 9.04 -5.03 6.79
CA TYR A 132 7.61 -5.11 6.52
C TYR A 132 6.93 -3.99 7.30
N SER A 133 6.12 -3.19 6.62
CA SER A 133 5.41 -2.11 7.28
C SER A 133 4.08 -1.83 6.62
N THR A 134 3.15 -1.30 7.42
CA THR A 134 1.86 -0.85 6.94
C THR A 134 1.95 0.62 6.57
N ILE A 135 1.54 0.93 5.34
CA ILE A 135 1.31 2.30 4.90
C ILE A 135 -0.10 2.69 5.33
N TYR A 136 -0.21 3.83 5.98
CA TYR A 136 -1.46 4.46 6.37
C TYR A 136 -1.69 5.63 5.44
N VAL A 137 -2.81 5.60 4.72
CA VAL A 137 -3.28 6.70 3.90
C VAL A 137 -4.49 7.30 4.60
N GLN A 138 -4.29 8.46 5.20
CA GLN A 138 -5.29 9.16 6.00
C GLN A 138 -5.76 10.40 5.26
N MET A 139 -7.06 10.67 5.31
CA MET A 139 -7.69 11.86 4.76
C MET A 139 -8.54 12.51 5.84
N VAL A 140 -8.44 13.83 5.96
CA VAL A 140 -9.35 14.66 6.75
C VAL A 140 -10.07 15.60 5.80
N ASN A 141 -11.40 15.58 5.81
CA ASN A 141 -12.19 16.50 4.99
C ASN A 141 -12.40 17.85 5.67
N GLU A 142 -13.06 18.78 4.98
CA GLU A 142 -13.38 20.11 5.50
C GLU A 142 -14.29 20.11 6.74
N LEU A 143 -15.01 19.00 6.99
CA LEU A 143 -15.88 18.81 8.15
C LEU A 143 -15.14 18.16 9.34
N GLY A 144 -13.83 17.89 9.22
CA GLY A 144 -13.05 17.22 10.25
C GLY A 144 -13.27 15.70 10.34
N GLN A 145 -13.94 15.10 9.35
CA GLN A 145 -14.14 13.66 9.29
C GLN A 145 -12.86 12.97 8.81
N HIS A 146 -12.45 11.94 9.53
CA HIS A 146 -11.24 11.15 9.31
C HIS A 146 -11.53 9.85 8.55
N PHE A 147 -10.94 9.71 7.38
CA PHE A 147 -10.98 8.47 6.60
C PHE A 147 -9.57 7.90 6.54
N GLU A 148 -9.44 6.60 6.72
CA GLU A 148 -8.15 5.93 6.61
C GLU A 148 -8.22 4.66 5.79
N ASP A 149 -7.16 4.40 5.04
CA ASP A 149 -6.90 3.12 4.41
C ASP A 149 -5.52 2.61 4.82
N ARG A 150 -5.38 1.28 4.91
CA ARG A 150 -4.18 0.61 5.38
C ARG A 150 -3.76 -0.45 4.37
N VAL A 151 -2.49 -0.42 3.99
CA VAL A 151 -1.93 -1.40 3.05
C VAL A 151 -0.62 -1.93 3.61
N ALA A 152 -0.51 -3.26 3.71
CA ALA A 152 0.72 -3.93 4.10
C ALA A 152 1.69 -3.99 2.91
N MET A 153 2.89 -3.44 3.08
CA MET A 153 3.94 -3.45 2.06
C MET A 153 5.25 -4.00 2.61
N SER A 154 6.08 -4.49 1.69
CA SER A 154 7.43 -4.95 2.00
C SER A 154 8.46 -4.08 1.29
N PHE A 155 9.53 -3.74 1.99
CA PHE A 155 10.56 -2.84 1.51
C PHE A 155 11.93 -3.52 1.54
N ASN A 156 12.65 -3.44 0.41
CA ASN A 156 14.03 -3.89 0.25
C ASN A 156 14.27 -5.35 0.70
N MET A 157 13.27 -6.22 0.60
CA MET A 157 13.36 -7.62 1.04
C MET A 157 14.31 -8.45 0.18
N ARG A 158 14.37 -8.16 -1.13
CA ARG A 158 15.20 -8.88 -2.10
C ARG A 158 16.59 -8.28 -2.30
N PHE A 159 17.02 -7.34 -1.46
CA PHE A 159 18.33 -6.67 -1.56
C PHE A 159 19.49 -7.67 -1.60
N TYR A 160 19.41 -8.76 -0.83
CA TYR A 160 20.45 -9.82 -0.82
C TYR A 160 20.67 -10.46 -2.20
N ARG A 161 19.67 -10.49 -3.07
CA ARG A 161 19.80 -11.07 -4.42
C ARG A 161 20.70 -10.21 -5.30
N ALA A 162 20.61 -8.88 -5.18
CA ALA A 162 21.52 -7.98 -5.86
C ALA A 162 22.94 -8.13 -5.30
N MET A 163 23.09 -8.23 -3.98
CA MET A 163 24.40 -8.41 -3.33
C MET A 163 25.12 -9.69 -3.79
N LYS A 164 24.38 -10.79 -4.01
CA LYS A 164 24.92 -12.02 -4.60
C LYS A 164 25.58 -11.76 -5.96
N TRP A 165 24.92 -11.03 -6.85
CA TRP A 165 25.46 -10.74 -8.18
C TRP A 165 26.63 -9.78 -8.13
N VAL A 166 26.58 -8.76 -7.27
CA VAL A 166 27.71 -7.83 -7.06
C VAL A 166 28.95 -8.58 -6.58
N LEU A 167 28.79 -9.60 -5.73
CA LEU A 167 29.90 -10.40 -5.23
C LEU A 167 30.42 -11.40 -6.27
N VAL A 168 29.55 -12.03 -7.06
CA VAL A 168 29.94 -13.07 -8.04
C VAL A 168 30.49 -12.50 -9.35
N LEU A 169 29.95 -11.39 -9.84
CA LEU A 169 30.37 -10.75 -11.10
C LEU A 169 31.88 -10.52 -11.24
N PRO A 170 32.61 -9.97 -10.23
CA PRO A 170 34.05 -9.76 -10.39
C PRO A 170 34.84 -11.06 -10.52
N PHE A 171 34.43 -12.14 -9.84
CA PHE A 171 35.09 -13.44 -9.98
C PHE A 171 34.84 -14.07 -11.35
N VAL A 172 33.61 -13.99 -11.85
CA VAL A 172 33.27 -14.48 -13.20
C VAL A 172 33.99 -13.67 -14.26
N ALA A 173 34.06 -12.35 -14.10
CA ALA A 173 34.80 -11.47 -15.00
C ALA A 173 36.30 -11.80 -15.00
N MET A 174 36.92 -11.97 -13.83
CA MET A 174 38.34 -12.35 -13.72
C MET A 174 38.62 -13.73 -14.32
N ALA A 175 37.75 -14.72 -14.06
CA ALA A 175 37.87 -16.04 -14.67
C ALA A 175 37.78 -15.96 -16.21
N GLY A 176 36.86 -15.16 -16.74
CA GLY A 176 36.75 -14.90 -18.18
C GLY A 176 38.01 -14.25 -18.77
N VAL A 177 38.58 -13.25 -18.08
CA VAL A 177 39.83 -12.61 -18.50
C VAL A 177 41.00 -13.59 -18.52
N ILE A 178 41.12 -14.45 -17.50
CA ILE A 178 42.18 -15.47 -17.43
C ILE A 178 42.06 -16.46 -18.60
N VAL A 179 40.86 -16.94 -18.89
CA VAL A 179 40.62 -17.85 -20.02
C VAL A 179 40.97 -17.17 -21.35
N PHE A 180 40.55 -15.92 -21.54
CA PHE A 180 40.85 -15.16 -22.76
C PHE A 180 42.37 -14.96 -22.97
N ILE A 181 43.12 -14.61 -21.91
CA ILE A 181 44.58 -14.48 -21.98
C ILE A 181 45.23 -15.81 -22.32
N LYS A 182 44.78 -16.92 -21.72
CA LYS A 182 45.31 -18.25 -21.98
C LYS A 182 45.11 -18.67 -23.43
N ASP A 183 43.92 -18.45 -24.00
CA ASP A 183 43.65 -18.79 -25.39
C ASP A 183 44.50 -17.93 -26.35
N MET A 184 44.73 -16.66 -26.02
CA MET A 184 45.60 -15.78 -26.80
C MET A 184 47.07 -16.21 -26.78
N GLN A 185 47.56 -16.73 -25.64
CA GLN A 185 48.91 -17.30 -25.52
C GLN A 185 49.06 -18.60 -26.34
N HIS A 186 48.02 -19.42 -26.48
CA HIS A 186 48.07 -20.60 -27.32
C HIS A 186 48.04 -20.30 -28.83
N MET A 187 47.54 -19.12 -29.25
CA MET A 187 47.49 -18.72 -30.66
C MET A 187 48.76 -18.05 -31.19
N LEU A 188 49.67 -17.62 -30.32
CA LEU A 188 50.99 -17.08 -30.70
C LEU A 188 52.07 -18.13 -30.38
N PRO A 189 52.47 -18.97 -31.35
CA PRO A 189 53.67 -19.78 -31.18
C PRO A 189 54.87 -18.83 -31.19
N VAL A 190 55.59 -18.79 -30.07
CA VAL A 190 56.99 -18.30 -30.04
C VAL A 190 57.85 -19.32 -30.77
#